data_AF-A0ABD0QRL1-F1
#
_entry.id   AF-A0ABD0QRL1-F1
#
_cell.length_a   1.000
_cell.length_b   1.000
_cell.length_c   1.000
_cell.angle_alpha   90.00
_cell.angle_beta   90.00
_cell.angle_gamma   90.00
#
_symmetry.space_group_name_H-M   'P 1'
#
loop_
_entity.id
_entity.type
_entity.pdbx_description
1 polymer ?
#
loop_
_entity_poly.entity_id
_entity_poly.type
_entity_poly.pdbx_seq_one_letter_code
_entity_poly.pdbx_strand_id
1 'polypeptide(L)'
;SMPRIEGRPGASLPPMNFEALESDLRMAHGDEITPEDVMSAAMYPKVFQEFKEFTSNFGPVDCLNTRLFLDGPKIAEEFQVRQKKKA
;
A
#
# COMPACT_ATOMS: atom_id res chain seq x y z
N SER A 1 -29.28 -13.22 11.03
CA SER A 1 -29.09 -11.84 11.51
C SER A 1 -27.83 -11.78 12.33
N MET A 2 -26.93 -10.82 12.08
CA MET A 2 -25.85 -10.57 13.04
C MET A 2 -26.45 -10.10 14.37
N PRO A 3 -25.87 -10.46 15.52
CA PRO A 3 -26.34 -9.97 16.81
C PRO A 3 -26.24 -8.44 16.86
N ARG A 4 -27.26 -7.79 17.42
CA ARG A 4 -27.28 -6.34 17.58
C ARG A 4 -26.26 -5.95 18.65
N ILE A 5 -25.33 -5.07 18.29
CA ILE A 5 -24.37 -4.50 19.24
C ILE A 5 -25.05 -3.32 19.92
N GLU A 6 -25.06 -3.31 21.25
CA GLU A 6 -25.50 -2.16 22.04
C GLU A 6 -24.29 -1.29 22.40
N GLY A 7 -24.42 0.04 22.26
CA GLY A 7 -23.32 0.99 22.52
C GLY A 7 -22.34 1.16 21.34
N ARG A 8 -21.17 1.74 21.62
CA ARG A 8 -20.13 2.01 20.60
C ARG A 8 -19.42 0.71 20.20
N PRO A 9 -19.46 0.28 18.92
CA PRO A 9 -18.90 -1.02 18.51
C PRO A 9 -17.41 -1.22 18.82
N GLY A 10 -16.63 -0.15 18.81
CA GLY A 10 -15.20 -0.19 19.14
C GLY A 10 -14.87 -0.17 20.64
N ALA A 11 -15.86 -0.12 21.54
CA ALA A 11 -15.60 -0.02 22.97
C ALA A 11 -14.93 -1.27 23.57
N SER A 12 -15.22 -2.45 23.02
CA SER A 12 -14.62 -3.71 23.43
C SER A 12 -13.40 -4.11 22.60
N LEU A 13 -13.04 -3.34 21.57
CA LEU A 13 -11.88 -3.65 20.75
C LEU A 13 -10.59 -3.34 21.52
N PRO A 14 -9.64 -4.29 21.57
CA PRO A 14 -8.34 -4.03 22.14
C PRO A 14 -7.60 -2.96 21.31
N PRO A 15 -6.69 -2.18 21.95
CA PRO A 15 -5.83 -1.28 21.21
C PRO A 15 -4.93 -2.09 20.26
N MET A 16 -4.75 -1.57 19.04
CA MET A 16 -3.83 -2.14 18.07
C MET A 16 -2.38 -1.84 18.48
N ASN A 17 -1.50 -2.83 18.31
CA ASN A 17 -0.06 -2.64 18.51
C ASN A 17 0.60 -2.23 17.19
N PHE A 18 0.78 -0.92 17.00
CA PHE A 18 1.38 -0.37 15.79
C PHE A 18 2.89 -0.65 15.69
N GLU A 19 3.60 -0.75 16.81
CA GLU A 19 5.04 -1.06 16.83
C GLU A 19 5.31 -2.49 16.33
N ALA A 20 4.47 -3.44 16.77
CA ALA A 20 4.54 -4.82 16.29
C ALA A 20 4.22 -4.90 14.79
N LEU A 21 3.15 -4.22 14.35
CA LEU A 21 2.78 -4.18 12.93
C LEU A 21 3.91 -3.57 12.08
N GLU A 22 4.51 -2.47 12.51
CA GLU A 22 5.63 -1.85 11.80
C GLU A 22 6.84 -2.79 11.71
N SER A 23 7.19 -3.49 12.80
CA SER A 23 8.25 -4.49 12.80
C SER A 23 7.99 -5.62 11.81
N ASP A 24 6.76 -6.15 11.79
CA ASP A 24 6.37 -7.22 10.87
C ASP A 24 6.44 -6.77 9.41
N LEU A 25 5.99 -5.54 9.12
CA LEU A 25 6.06 -4.95 7.79
C LEU A 25 7.50 -4.72 7.32
N ARG A 26 8.39 -4.24 8.20
CA ARG A 26 9.81 -4.06 7.87
C ARG A 26 10.50 -5.39 7.59
N MET A 27 10.17 -6.43 8.36
CA MET A 27 10.67 -7.78 8.11
C MET A 27 10.19 -8.35 6.76
N ALA A 28 8.94 -8.07 6.38
CA ALA A 28 8.35 -8.57 5.14
C ALA A 28 8.76 -7.78 3.89
N HIS A 29 8.95 -6.46 4.00
CA HIS A 29 9.09 -5.56 2.84
C HIS A 29 10.36 -4.69 2.86
N GLY A 30 11.19 -4.79 3.89
CA GLY A 30 12.43 -4.02 4.06
C GLY A 30 12.27 -2.73 4.87
N ASP A 31 13.38 -2.04 5.09
CA ASP A 31 13.45 -0.87 5.99
C ASP A 31 12.80 0.41 5.45
N GLU A 32 12.32 0.41 4.20
CA GLU A 32 11.66 1.57 3.56
C GLU A 32 10.17 1.74 3.98
N ILE A 33 9.69 0.99 4.98
CA ILE A 33 8.32 1.12 5.50
C ILE A 33 8.13 2.46 6.22
N THR A 34 7.09 3.18 5.81
CA THR A 34 6.71 4.50 6.35
C THR A 34 5.56 4.39 7.36
N PRO A 35 5.34 5.41 8.21
CA PRO A 35 4.15 5.46 9.08
C PRO A 35 2.83 5.35 8.29
N GLU A 36 2.78 5.91 7.08
CA GLU A 36 1.64 5.82 6.18
C GLU A 36 1.39 4.38 5.70
N ASP A 37 2.45 3.59 5.48
CA ASP A 37 2.34 2.17 5.16
C ASP A 37 1.75 1.38 6.33
N VAL A 38 2.19 1.65 7.57
CA VAL A 38 1.66 1.03 8.79
C VAL A 38 0.16 1.30 8.92
N MET A 39 -0.25 2.56 8.71
CA MET A 39 -1.66 2.93 8.75
C MET A 39 -2.47 2.30 7.61
N SER A 40 -1.91 2.22 6.41
CA SER A 40 -2.55 1.56 5.27
C SER A 40 -2.77 0.08 5.53
N ALA A 41 -1.78 -0.61 6.10
CA ALA A 41 -1.88 -2.01 6.50
C ALA A 41 -2.87 -2.21 7.66
N ALA A 42 -2.92 -1.30 8.63
CA ALA A 42 -3.86 -1.37 9.75
C ALA A 42 -5.33 -1.23 9.30
N MET A 43 -5.60 -0.35 8.33
CA MET A 43 -6.95 -0.09 7.83
C MET A 43 -7.38 -1.08 6.74
N TYR A 44 -6.47 -1.46 5.85
CA TYR A 44 -6.74 -2.26 4.66
C TYR A 44 -5.65 -3.33 4.43
N PRO A 45 -5.51 -4.32 5.33
CA PRO A 45 -4.36 -5.24 5.33
C PRO A 45 -4.20 -6.00 4.02
N LYS A 46 -5.29 -6.52 3.47
CA LYS A 46 -5.28 -7.24 2.19
C LYS A 46 -4.87 -6.33 1.02
N VAL A 47 -5.44 -5.13 0.96
CA VAL A 47 -5.17 -4.17 -0.13
C VAL A 47 -3.73 -3.69 -0.08
N PHE A 48 -3.21 -3.44 1.13
CA PHE A 48 -1.81 -3.07 1.33
C PHE A 48 -0.86 -4.17 0.84
N GLN A 49 -1.13 -5.43 1.19
CA GLN A 49 -0.32 -6.56 0.73
C GLN A 49 -0.31 -6.67 -0.80
N GLU A 50 -1.49 -6.62 -1.42
CA GLU A 50 -1.63 -6.63 -2.89
C GLU A 50 -0.87 -5.45 -3.54
N PHE A 51 -0.92 -4.27 -2.92
CA PHE A 51 -0.18 -3.09 -3.38
C PHE A 51 1.35 -3.24 -3.27
N LYS A 52 1.85 -3.84 -2.19
CA LYS A 52 3.29 -4.11 -2.02
C LYS A 52 3.79 -5.15 -3.02
N GLU A 53 3.03 -6.21 -3.26
CA GLU A 53 3.33 -7.21 -4.29
C GLU A 53 3.34 -6.58 -5.69
N PHE A 54 2.34 -5.76 -6.01
CA PHE A 54 2.28 -5.03 -7.26
C PHE A 54 3.51 -4.12 -7.46
N THR A 55 3.86 -3.33 -6.44
CA THR A 55 5.00 -2.40 -6.51
C THR A 55 6.34 -3.15 -6.57
N SER A 56 6.45 -4.32 -5.94
CA SER A 56 7.63 -5.18 -6.05
C SER A 56 7.82 -5.74 -7.46
N ASN A 57 6.73 -6.06 -8.16
CA ASN A 57 6.76 -6.64 -9.49
C ASN A 57 6.94 -5.60 -10.60
N PHE A 58 6.32 -4.43 -10.47
CA PHE A 58 6.25 -3.41 -11.54
C PHE A 58 7.06 -2.13 -11.24
N GLY A 59 7.54 -1.96 -10.02
CA GLY A 59 8.22 -0.74 -9.60
C GLY A 59 7.28 0.49 -9.50
N PRO A 60 7.84 1.71 -9.46
CA PRO A 60 7.08 2.94 -9.30
C PRO A 60 6.39 3.36 -10.59
N VAL A 61 5.20 2.81 -10.84
CA VAL A 61 4.36 3.12 -12.01
C VAL A 61 3.62 4.46 -11.88
N ASP A 62 3.63 5.08 -10.71
CA ASP A 62 3.09 6.42 -10.45
C ASP A 62 3.83 7.54 -11.22
N CYS A 63 5.02 7.23 -11.75
CA CYS A 63 5.82 8.12 -12.58
C CYS A 63 5.38 8.12 -14.06
N LEU A 64 4.47 7.21 -14.46
CA LEU A 64 3.91 7.15 -15.80
C LEU A 64 2.75 8.15 -15.94
N ASN A 65 2.60 8.75 -17.12
CA ASN A 65 1.40 9.53 -17.40
C ASN A 65 0.16 8.60 -17.46
N THR A 66 -1.02 9.13 -17.16
CA THR A 66 -2.27 8.34 -17.04
C THR A 66 -2.56 7.51 -18.29
N ARG A 67 -2.29 8.05 -19.48
CA ARG A 67 -2.51 7.33 -20.75
C ARG A 67 -1.58 6.12 -20.86
N LEU A 68 -0.30 6.29 -20.58
CA LEU A 68 0.69 5.20 -20.63
C LEU A 68 0.43 4.14 -19.56
N PHE A 69 -0.06 4.55 -18.39
CA PHE A 69 -0.42 3.61 -17.32
C PHE A 69 -1.61 2.72 -17.69
N LEU A 70 -2.66 3.29 -18.32
CA LEU A 70 -3.88 2.57 -18.66
C LEU A 70 -3.81 1.81 -19.99
N ASP A 71 -3.29 2.46 -21.04
CA ASP A 71 -3.31 1.93 -22.42
C ASP A 71 -1.96 1.39 -22.89
N GLY A 72 -0.87 1.72 -22.20
CA GLY A 72 0.48 1.44 -22.66
C GLY A 72 0.94 2.32 -23.84
N PRO A 73 2.22 2.17 -24.24
CA PRO A 73 2.78 2.85 -25.41
C PRO A 73 2.30 2.23 -26.72
N LYS A 74 2.10 3.05 -27.76
CA LYS A 74 1.87 2.57 -29.12
C LYS A 74 3.15 2.02 -29.74
N ILE A 75 3.00 1.23 -30.80
CA ILE A 75 4.14 0.78 -31.61
C ILE A 75 4.90 2.02 -32.11
N ALA A 76 6.21 2.04 -31.85
CA ALA A 76 7.13 3.13 -32.17
C ALA A 76 6.87 4.48 -31.43
N GLU A 77 6.15 4.46 -30.30
CA GLU A 77 6.00 5.65 -29.45
C GLU A 77 7.16 5.78 -28.45
N GLU A 78 7.80 6.95 -28.44
CA GLU A 78 8.78 7.33 -27.43
C GLU A 78 8.13 8.12 -26.30
N PHE A 79 8.54 7.87 -25.06
CA PHE A 79 8.09 8.62 -23.90
C PHE A 79 9.19 8.77 -22.85
N GLN A 80 9.11 9.85 -22.07
CA GLN A 80 10.04 10.12 -20.99
C GLN A 80 9.40 9.78 -19.64
N VAL A 81 10.13 9.02 -18.82
CA VAL A 81 9.73 8.73 -17.44
C VAL A 81 10.68 9.43 -16.50
N ARG A 82 10.15 10.28 -15.62
CA ARG A 82 10.95 10.90 -14.56
C ARG A 82 11.04 9.92 -13.39
N GLN A 83 12.20 9.30 -13.22
CA GLN A 83 12.48 8.43 -12.08
C GLN A 83 12.50 9.27 -10.79
N LYS A 84 11.78 8.83 -9.76
CA LYS A 84 12.00 9.34 -8.41
C LYS A 84 13.30 8.74 -7.89
N LYS A 85 14.25 9.59 -7.47
CA LYS A 85 15.44 9.11 -6.75
C LYS A 85 14.97 8.52 -5.42
N LYS A 86 15.39 7.29 -5.12
CA LYS A 86 15.35 6.78 -3.74
C LYS A 86 16.20 7.72 -2.88
N ALA A 87 15.59 8.28 -1.84
CA ALA A 87 16.24 9.16 -0.88
C ALA A 87 17.15 8.33 0.04
#